data_AF-A0A661U6T6-F1
#
_entry.id   AF-A0A661U6T6-F1
#
_cell.length_a   1.000
_cell.length_b   1.000
_cell.length_c   1.000
_cell.angle_alpha   90.00
_cell.angle_beta   90.00
_cell.angle_gamma   90.00
#
_symmetry.space_group_name_H-M   'P 1'
#
loop_
_entity.id
_entity.type
_entity.pdbx_description
1 polymer ?
#
loop_
_entity_poly.entity_id
_entity_poly.type
_entity_poly.pdbx_seq_one_letter_code
_entity_poly.pdbx_strand_id
1 'polypeptide(L)'
;MRSGGIIGYRLAGVVIYLATTIIALLIPKLTGMKPNNYYYLTGSALLLLTPISLSGVGLIDIDTALLPLMLVLSALSLLKLTKKDNLWLFIISIVIIALCGSTKLTTTLSLIPFSVFLPHIFRHRFTFKPLLATLIGLGIAVTIYFSYTYPSSSQGMETLLWKMRPQFSPATIFKRLTLITLWFIPYLFISYISIWLFRLKRLHPALLSSTLLGLIIIIVYLFIGGAGYGFPKYHLVAIPLIVPALAYIASEEAIGVRKKEWGIILIGVAISLACSTIIGDYLLLPHTAFEDMTIGYKSIGEIRDGLIFQSLSMMLPLLVPTYFLILKRRLFIVATIVVGISFMVPQALFMADADYSIRYNYGERGFRDVCGIADALKRGGRLLILPGDVAYNIGIRGDYTETTALLNENALYETMVEKEGLYLILRASYINNRPWRDEARRVLKLTGDRYGMARLGHFIILLPKN
;
A
#
# COMPACT_ATOMS: atom_id res chain seq x y z
N MET A 1 -23.69 -8.17 8.79
CA MET A 1 -22.99 -9.48 8.82
C MET A 1 -22.68 -9.83 10.28
N ARG A 2 -23.01 -11.05 10.74
CA ARG A 2 -22.76 -11.50 12.11
C ARG A 2 -21.25 -11.56 12.39
N SER A 3 -20.83 -11.16 13.59
CA SER A 3 -19.44 -11.01 14.05
C SER A 3 -18.50 -12.19 13.75
N GLY A 4 -19.02 -13.42 13.68
CA GLY A 4 -18.24 -14.63 13.34
C GLY A 4 -17.65 -14.64 11.92
N GLY A 5 -18.28 -13.98 10.94
CA GLY A 5 -17.74 -13.93 9.57
C GLY A 5 -16.48 -13.07 9.46
N ILE A 6 -16.42 -11.96 10.20
CA ILE A 6 -15.31 -11.00 10.14
C ILE A 6 -14.02 -11.63 10.68
N ILE A 7 -14.10 -12.45 11.71
CA ILE A 7 -12.96 -13.15 12.30
C ILE A 7 -12.40 -14.18 11.30
N GLY A 8 -13.27 -14.95 10.65
CA GLY A 8 -12.88 -15.95 9.64
C GLY A 8 -12.13 -15.33 8.45
N TYR A 9 -12.62 -14.21 7.92
CA TYR A 9 -11.92 -13.52 6.82
C TYR A 9 -10.57 -12.92 7.27
N ARG A 10 -10.48 -12.40 8.50
CA ARG A 10 -9.22 -11.82 9.02
C ARG A 10 -8.16 -12.91 9.20
N LEU A 11 -8.57 -14.07 9.71
CA LEU A 11 -7.70 -15.25 9.82
C LEU A 11 -7.17 -15.69 8.45
N ALA A 12 -8.00 -15.68 7.41
CA ALA A 12 -7.54 -15.99 6.05
C ALA A 12 -6.46 -15.02 5.57
N GLY A 13 -6.62 -13.71 5.79
CA GLY A 13 -5.60 -12.70 5.48
C GLY A 13 -4.28 -12.94 6.20
N VAL A 14 -4.32 -13.26 7.50
CA VAL A 14 -3.14 -13.65 8.29
C VAL A 14 -2.44 -14.86 7.70
N VAL A 15 -3.19 -15.93 7.40
CA VAL A 15 -2.63 -17.17 6.84
C VAL A 15 -1.96 -16.93 5.49
N ILE A 16 -2.59 -16.15 4.61
CA ILE A 16 -2.04 -15.82 3.29
C ILE A 16 -0.75 -14.99 3.44
N TYR A 17 -0.72 -14.03 4.37
CA TYR A 17 0.48 -13.22 4.60
C TYR A 17 1.63 -14.01 5.24
N LEU A 18 1.32 -14.94 6.14
CA LEU A 18 2.31 -15.89 6.67
C LEU A 18 2.87 -16.77 5.55
N ALA A 19 2.02 -17.29 4.66
CA ALA A 19 2.46 -18.05 3.50
C ALA A 19 3.37 -17.20 2.59
N THR A 20 3.00 -15.93 2.34
CA THR A 20 3.82 -14.97 1.58
C THR A 20 5.19 -14.80 2.22
N THR A 21 5.24 -14.61 3.55
CA THR A 21 6.46 -14.44 4.32
C THR A 21 7.37 -15.67 4.21
N ILE A 22 6.81 -16.86 4.40
CA ILE A 22 7.54 -18.12 4.31
C ILE A 22 8.12 -18.29 2.90
N ILE A 23 7.30 -18.13 1.86
CA ILE A 23 7.75 -18.36 0.48
C ILE A 23 8.81 -17.32 0.08
N ALA A 24 8.62 -16.05 0.44
CA ALA A 24 9.59 -14.98 0.19
C ALA A 24 10.98 -15.30 0.79
N LEU A 25 11.01 -15.76 2.05
CA LEU A 25 12.26 -16.13 2.73
C LEU A 25 12.82 -17.47 2.24
N LEU A 26 12.02 -18.30 1.55
CA LEU A 26 12.50 -19.52 0.92
C LEU A 26 13.10 -19.29 -0.47
N ILE A 27 12.91 -18.14 -1.10
CA ILE A 27 13.47 -17.83 -2.44
C ILE A 27 14.98 -18.15 -2.51
N PRO A 28 15.85 -17.70 -1.57
CA PRO A 28 17.27 -18.03 -1.60
C PRO A 28 17.53 -19.54 -1.55
N LYS A 29 16.87 -20.25 -0.63
CA LYS A 29 17.05 -21.70 -0.44
C LYS A 29 16.60 -22.48 -1.67
N LEU A 30 15.44 -22.12 -2.22
CA LEU A 30 14.86 -22.76 -3.41
C LEU A 30 15.62 -22.43 -4.70
N THR A 31 16.51 -21.45 -4.67
CA THR A 31 17.40 -21.10 -5.77
C THR A 31 18.85 -21.54 -5.53
N GLY A 32 19.12 -22.35 -4.49
CA GLY A 32 20.41 -23.01 -4.25
C GLY A 32 21.32 -22.33 -3.22
N MET A 33 20.89 -21.25 -2.58
CA MET A 33 21.63 -20.64 -1.48
C MET A 33 21.41 -21.40 -0.16
N LYS A 34 22.35 -21.29 0.77
CA LYS A 34 22.22 -21.81 2.14
C LYS A 34 22.22 -20.65 3.15
N PRO A 35 21.08 -19.93 3.30
CA PRO A 35 21.00 -18.87 4.30
C PRO A 35 21.11 -19.42 5.73
N ASN A 36 21.69 -18.64 6.62
CA ASN A 36 21.85 -18.95 8.04
C ASN A 36 20.55 -18.70 8.84
N ASN A 37 20.51 -19.05 10.13
CA ASN A 37 19.32 -18.83 10.96
C ASN A 37 19.01 -17.35 11.21
N TYR A 38 20.02 -16.49 11.28
CA TYR A 38 19.85 -15.04 11.45
C TYR A 38 19.10 -14.40 10.27
N TYR A 39 19.26 -14.94 9.06
CA TYR A 39 18.51 -14.51 7.88
C TYR A 39 17.01 -14.70 8.08
N TYR A 40 16.59 -15.89 8.52
CA TYR A 40 15.18 -16.20 8.73
C TYR A 40 14.60 -15.34 9.86
N LEU A 41 15.33 -15.21 10.97
CA LEU A 41 14.89 -14.38 12.11
C LEU A 41 14.72 -12.91 11.70
N THR A 42 15.72 -12.33 11.04
CA THR A 42 15.70 -10.91 10.62
C THR A 42 14.63 -10.68 9.56
N GLY A 43 14.54 -11.58 8.57
CA GLY A 43 13.55 -11.49 7.50
C GLY A 43 12.12 -11.59 8.01
N SER A 44 11.84 -12.51 8.92
CA SER A 44 10.53 -12.63 9.58
C SER A 44 10.21 -11.40 10.41
N ALA A 45 11.15 -10.89 11.20
CA ALA A 45 10.94 -9.67 11.98
C ALA A 45 10.58 -8.48 11.09
N LEU A 46 11.32 -8.27 10.00
CA LEU A 46 11.05 -7.20 9.06
C LEU A 46 9.69 -7.37 8.36
N LEU A 47 9.35 -8.57 7.89
CA LEU A 47 8.08 -8.78 7.19
C LEU A 47 6.87 -8.65 8.11
N LEU A 48 6.97 -9.12 9.36
CA LEU A 48 5.84 -9.19 10.29
C LEU A 48 5.66 -7.93 11.12
N LEU A 49 6.70 -7.13 11.35
CA LEU A 49 6.63 -5.95 12.23
C LEU A 49 6.51 -4.62 11.49
N THR A 50 6.77 -4.56 10.18
CA THR A 50 6.67 -3.28 9.46
C THR A 50 5.21 -2.79 9.48
N PRO A 51 4.94 -1.51 9.83
CA PRO A 51 3.57 -0.98 9.97
C PRO A 51 2.67 -1.21 8.75
N ILE A 52 3.23 -1.07 7.55
CA ILE A 52 2.52 -1.35 6.30
C ILE A 52 2.10 -2.82 6.17
N SER A 53 2.92 -3.77 6.61
CA SER A 53 2.60 -5.20 6.61
C SER A 53 1.48 -5.51 7.59
N LEU A 54 1.59 -5.00 8.82
CA LEU A 54 0.56 -5.15 9.86
C LEU A 54 -0.79 -4.58 9.39
N SER A 55 -0.75 -3.42 8.74
CA SER A 55 -1.94 -2.82 8.14
C SER A 55 -2.53 -3.65 7.01
N GLY A 56 -1.69 -4.18 6.13
CA GLY A 56 -2.14 -5.03 5.03
C GLY A 56 -2.80 -6.32 5.47
N VAL A 57 -2.36 -6.91 6.59
CA VAL A 57 -2.97 -8.12 7.15
C VAL A 57 -4.34 -7.83 7.77
N GLY A 58 -4.50 -6.67 8.42
CA GLY A 58 -5.78 -6.23 8.96
C GLY A 58 -6.83 -5.88 7.88
N LEU A 59 -6.35 -5.44 6.71
CA LEU A 59 -7.14 -5.18 5.51
C LEU A 59 -7.36 -6.48 4.73
N ILE A 60 -8.54 -7.09 4.82
CA ILE A 60 -8.90 -8.18 3.91
C ILE A 60 -9.26 -7.57 2.55
N ASP A 61 -8.25 -7.31 1.75
CA ASP A 61 -8.37 -6.86 0.37
C ASP A 61 -7.53 -7.80 -0.51
N ILE A 62 -8.00 -8.05 -1.72
CA ILE A 62 -7.26 -8.84 -2.71
C ILE A 62 -5.89 -8.21 -3.00
N ASP A 63 -5.81 -6.86 -2.94
CA ASP A 63 -4.60 -6.07 -3.16
C ASP A 63 -3.55 -6.27 -2.03
N THR A 64 -3.97 -6.50 -0.79
CA THR A 64 -3.08 -6.56 0.39
C THR A 64 -2.83 -7.97 0.90
N ALA A 65 -3.77 -8.89 0.71
CA ALA A 65 -3.63 -10.28 1.12
C ALA A 65 -3.09 -11.16 -0.01
N LEU A 66 -3.81 -11.27 -1.13
CA LEU A 66 -3.55 -12.29 -2.15
C LEU A 66 -2.46 -11.87 -3.16
N LEU A 67 -2.46 -10.61 -3.57
CA LEU A 67 -1.54 -10.10 -4.58
C LEU A 67 -0.05 -10.22 -4.19
N PRO A 68 0.40 -9.93 -2.95
CA PRO A 68 1.78 -10.18 -2.54
C PRO A 68 2.19 -11.65 -2.70
N LEU A 69 1.32 -12.59 -2.31
CA LEU A 69 1.57 -14.02 -2.44
C LEU A 69 1.75 -14.41 -3.92
N MET A 70 0.83 -13.95 -4.78
CA MET A 70 0.86 -14.27 -6.21
C MET A 70 2.11 -13.71 -6.88
N LEU A 71 2.53 -12.48 -6.56
CA LEU A 71 3.76 -11.89 -7.10
C LEU A 71 5.02 -12.63 -6.65
N VAL A 72 5.10 -13.02 -5.38
CA VAL A 72 6.22 -13.83 -4.86
C VAL A 72 6.27 -15.19 -5.56
N LEU A 73 5.12 -15.83 -5.76
CA LEU A 73 5.02 -17.10 -6.48
C LEU A 73 5.41 -16.95 -7.96
N SER A 74 4.93 -15.92 -8.65
CA SER A 74 5.33 -15.62 -10.03
C SER A 74 6.82 -15.35 -10.15
N ALA A 75 7.39 -14.57 -9.23
CA ALA A 75 8.83 -14.29 -9.20
C ALA A 75 9.63 -15.59 -9.02
N LEU A 76 9.23 -16.44 -8.07
CA LEU A 76 9.86 -17.73 -7.81
C LEU A 76 9.75 -18.69 -8.99
N SER A 77 8.58 -18.78 -9.62
CA SER A 77 8.35 -19.69 -10.76
C SER A 77 9.21 -19.28 -11.96
N LEU A 78 9.26 -17.98 -12.27
CA LEU A 78 10.10 -17.42 -13.34
C LEU A 78 11.60 -17.62 -13.05
N LEU A 79 12.04 -17.40 -11.80
CA LEU A 79 13.41 -17.68 -11.36
C LEU A 79 13.80 -19.15 -11.54
N LYS A 80 12.90 -20.08 -11.16
CA LYS A 80 13.13 -21.52 -11.36
C LYS A 80 13.16 -21.88 -12.85
N LEU A 81 12.30 -21.27 -13.65
CA LEU A 81 12.22 -21.52 -15.10
C LEU A 81 13.49 -21.07 -15.83
N THR A 82 14.17 -20.03 -15.33
CA THR A 82 15.49 -19.63 -15.85
C THR A 82 16.57 -20.69 -15.56
N LYS A 83 16.45 -21.46 -14.48
CA LYS A 83 17.46 -22.45 -14.06
C LYS A 83 17.19 -23.86 -14.55
N LYS A 84 15.93 -24.25 -14.68
CA LYS A 84 15.52 -25.60 -15.03
C LYS A 84 14.55 -25.54 -16.20
N ASP A 85 14.92 -26.19 -17.29
CA ASP A 85 14.01 -26.40 -18.40
C ASP A 85 13.05 -27.55 -18.07
N ASN A 86 11.77 -27.23 -17.85
CA ASN A 86 10.73 -28.20 -17.56
C ASN A 86 9.38 -27.67 -18.05
N LEU A 87 8.70 -28.45 -18.91
CA LEU A 87 7.39 -28.11 -19.47
C LEU A 87 6.34 -27.88 -18.38
N TRP A 88 6.30 -28.70 -17.33
CA TRP A 88 5.35 -28.53 -16.23
C TRP A 88 5.60 -27.24 -15.46
N LEU A 89 6.86 -26.87 -15.26
CA LEU A 89 7.21 -25.60 -14.61
C LEU A 89 6.81 -24.39 -15.47
N PHE A 90 6.93 -24.52 -16.80
CA PHE A 90 6.46 -23.51 -17.75
C PHE A 90 4.93 -23.34 -17.67
N ILE A 91 4.17 -24.44 -17.72
CA ILE A 91 2.70 -24.42 -17.60
C ILE A 91 2.27 -23.84 -16.24
N ILE A 92 2.88 -24.29 -15.15
CA ILE A 92 2.60 -23.77 -13.80
C ILE A 92 2.89 -22.26 -13.72
N SER A 93 3.98 -21.79 -14.35
CA SER A 93 4.29 -20.35 -14.39
C SER A 93 3.22 -19.55 -15.11
N ILE A 94 2.71 -20.05 -16.24
CA ILE A 94 1.60 -19.42 -16.97
C ILE A 94 0.36 -19.31 -16.07
N VAL A 95 -0.02 -20.41 -15.41
CA VAL A 95 -1.19 -20.44 -14.53
C VAL A 95 -1.05 -19.46 -13.35
N ILE A 96 0.10 -19.45 -12.67
CA ILE A 96 0.36 -18.54 -11.56
C ILE A 96 0.30 -17.08 -12.03
N ILE A 97 0.88 -16.76 -13.18
CA ILE A 97 0.86 -15.39 -13.74
C ILE A 97 -0.55 -14.98 -14.17
N ALA A 98 -1.32 -15.90 -14.75
CA ALA A 98 -2.73 -15.65 -15.09
C ALA A 98 -3.55 -15.34 -13.83
N LEU A 99 -3.40 -16.16 -12.78
CA LEU A 99 -4.04 -15.91 -11.49
C LEU A 99 -3.60 -14.58 -10.87
N CYS A 100 -2.29 -14.26 -10.93
CA CYS A 100 -1.78 -12.96 -10.50
C CYS A 100 -2.45 -11.82 -11.28
N GLY A 101 -2.55 -11.93 -12.60
CA GLY A 101 -3.22 -10.95 -13.45
C GLY A 101 -4.70 -10.78 -13.13
N SER A 102 -5.39 -11.88 -12.79
CA SER A 102 -6.78 -11.85 -12.33
C SER A 102 -6.95 -11.17 -10.97
N THR A 103 -5.94 -11.22 -10.08
CA THR A 103 -5.97 -10.43 -8.84
C THR A 103 -5.79 -8.94 -9.09
N LYS A 104 -4.72 -8.58 -9.84
CA LYS A 104 -4.43 -7.19 -10.19
C LYS A 104 -3.60 -7.10 -11.46
N LEU A 105 -4.28 -6.84 -12.57
CA LEU A 105 -3.64 -6.74 -13.88
C LEU A 105 -2.54 -5.66 -13.90
N THR A 106 -2.82 -4.47 -13.37
CA THR A 106 -1.87 -3.33 -13.35
C THR A 106 -0.54 -3.67 -12.67
N THR A 107 -0.57 -4.37 -11.53
CA THR A 107 0.66 -4.79 -10.84
C THR A 107 1.39 -5.88 -11.60
N THR A 108 0.64 -6.84 -12.16
CA THR A 108 1.20 -8.01 -12.84
C THR A 108 1.98 -7.62 -14.10
N LEU A 109 1.67 -6.49 -14.72
CA LEU A 109 2.46 -5.93 -15.84
C LEU A 109 3.93 -5.67 -15.46
N SER A 110 4.26 -5.46 -14.17
CA SER A 110 5.65 -5.34 -13.71
C SER A 110 6.49 -6.61 -13.96
N LEU A 111 5.85 -7.76 -14.18
CA LEU A 111 6.53 -9.01 -14.53
C LEU A 111 7.14 -8.97 -15.94
N ILE A 112 6.66 -8.12 -16.86
CA ILE A 112 7.21 -7.99 -18.21
C ILE A 112 8.68 -7.55 -18.16
N PRO A 113 9.03 -6.34 -17.65
CA PRO A 113 10.42 -5.93 -17.57
C PRO A 113 11.25 -6.89 -16.71
N PHE A 114 10.68 -7.43 -15.63
CA PHE A 114 11.36 -8.44 -14.81
C PHE A 114 11.76 -9.69 -15.61
N SER A 115 10.85 -10.24 -16.43
CA SER A 115 11.11 -11.41 -17.28
C SER A 115 12.16 -11.15 -18.36
N VAL A 116 12.27 -9.92 -18.84
CA VAL A 116 13.29 -9.48 -19.80
C VAL A 116 14.67 -9.39 -19.13
N PHE A 117 14.76 -8.88 -17.90
CA PHE A 117 16.03 -8.73 -17.19
C PHE A 117 16.57 -10.02 -16.57
N LEU A 118 15.72 -11.02 -16.32
CA LEU A 118 16.10 -12.29 -15.69
C LEU A 118 17.28 -13.00 -16.38
N PRO A 119 17.26 -13.27 -17.71
CA PRO A 119 18.36 -13.93 -18.40
C PRO A 119 19.69 -13.18 -18.29
N HIS A 120 19.64 -11.85 -18.32
CA HIS A 120 20.82 -10.98 -18.18
C HIS A 120 21.47 -11.09 -16.81
N ILE A 121 20.67 -11.12 -15.74
CA ILE A 121 21.14 -11.21 -14.36
C ILE A 121 21.84 -12.56 -14.11
N PHE A 122 21.31 -13.65 -14.68
CA PHE A 122 21.91 -14.98 -14.54
C PHE A 122 22.99 -15.31 -15.57
N ARG A 123 23.32 -14.38 -16.49
CA ARG A 123 24.29 -14.56 -17.60
C ARG A 123 24.05 -15.82 -18.43
N HIS A 124 22.82 -16.30 -18.50
CA HIS A 124 22.45 -17.39 -19.39
C HIS A 124 22.23 -16.86 -20.80
N ARG A 125 22.43 -17.70 -21.83
CA ARG A 125 21.92 -17.41 -23.17
C ARG A 125 20.42 -17.09 -23.03
N PHE A 126 19.98 -16.02 -23.70
CA PHE A 126 18.60 -15.53 -23.66
C PHE A 126 17.60 -16.69 -23.77
N THR A 127 17.04 -17.13 -22.65
CA THR A 127 15.93 -18.08 -22.66
C THR A 127 14.66 -17.28 -22.83
N PHE A 128 13.96 -17.43 -23.97
CA PHE A 128 12.70 -16.72 -24.22
C PHE A 128 11.53 -17.20 -23.33
N LYS A 129 11.71 -18.33 -22.63
CA LYS A 129 10.66 -19.02 -21.86
C LYS A 129 10.05 -18.19 -20.71
N PRO A 130 10.81 -17.48 -19.84
CA PRO A 130 10.22 -16.64 -18.79
C PRO A 130 9.36 -15.50 -19.37
N LEU A 131 9.83 -14.86 -20.43
CA LEU A 131 9.06 -13.82 -21.13
C LEU A 131 7.81 -14.41 -21.78
N LEU A 132 7.93 -15.53 -22.49
CA LEU A 132 6.80 -16.20 -23.13
C LEU A 132 5.74 -16.64 -22.11
N ALA A 133 6.15 -17.24 -20.98
CA ALA A 133 5.23 -17.62 -19.91
C ALA A 133 4.49 -16.39 -19.35
N THR A 134 5.20 -15.28 -19.20
CA THR A 134 4.63 -14.01 -18.72
C THR A 134 3.60 -13.45 -19.70
N LEU A 135 3.92 -13.43 -21.00
CA LEU A 135 3.02 -12.94 -22.04
C LEU A 135 1.78 -13.81 -22.18
N ILE A 136 1.92 -15.14 -22.17
CA ILE A 136 0.77 -16.06 -22.23
C ILE A 136 -0.10 -15.91 -20.98
N GLY A 137 0.50 -15.90 -19.79
CA GLY A 137 -0.24 -15.74 -18.53
C GLY A 137 -1.01 -14.42 -18.45
N LEU A 138 -0.37 -13.30 -18.84
CA LEU A 138 -1.04 -12.00 -18.96
C LEU A 138 -2.13 -12.01 -20.03
N GLY A 139 -1.91 -12.66 -21.17
CA GLY A 139 -2.91 -12.82 -22.22
C GLY A 139 -4.17 -13.51 -21.69
N ILE A 140 -4.02 -14.61 -20.95
CA ILE A 140 -5.14 -15.32 -20.30
C ILE A 140 -5.85 -14.39 -19.30
N ALA A 141 -5.12 -13.68 -18.44
CA ALA A 141 -5.71 -12.77 -17.47
C ALA A 141 -6.51 -11.65 -18.13
N VAL A 142 -6.00 -11.09 -19.23
CA VAL A 142 -6.66 -10.07 -20.04
C VAL A 142 -7.92 -10.64 -20.69
N THR A 143 -7.86 -11.84 -21.27
CA THR A 143 -9.03 -12.53 -21.82
C THR A 143 -10.10 -12.74 -20.75
N ILE A 144 -9.74 -13.24 -19.58
CA ILE A 144 -10.69 -13.42 -18.46
C ILE A 144 -11.33 -12.09 -18.07
N TYR A 145 -10.52 -11.04 -17.92
CA TYR A 145 -11.02 -9.71 -17.57
C TYR A 145 -12.02 -9.19 -18.61
N PHE A 146 -11.70 -9.31 -19.90
CA PHE A 146 -12.62 -8.89 -20.96
C PHE A 146 -13.84 -9.79 -21.03
N SER A 147 -13.72 -11.11 -20.94
CA SER A 147 -14.89 -12.01 -20.92
C SER A 147 -15.84 -11.70 -19.76
N TYR A 148 -15.32 -11.27 -18.61
CA TYR A 148 -16.14 -10.86 -17.47
C TYR A 148 -16.77 -9.47 -17.64
N THR A 149 -16.05 -8.52 -18.26
CA THR A 149 -16.50 -7.11 -18.40
C THR A 149 -17.23 -6.80 -19.70
N TYR A 150 -17.13 -7.67 -20.72
CA TYR A 150 -17.72 -7.53 -22.04
C TYR A 150 -19.26 -7.46 -22.03
N PRO A 151 -19.99 -8.18 -21.16
CA PRO A 151 -21.44 -8.02 -21.07
C PRO A 151 -21.89 -6.68 -20.47
N SER A 152 -21.00 -5.95 -19.80
CA SER A 152 -21.34 -4.83 -18.91
C SER A 152 -20.86 -3.45 -19.40
N SER A 153 -20.80 -3.23 -20.73
CA SER A 153 -20.55 -1.96 -21.45
C SER A 153 -19.11 -1.69 -21.95
N SER A 154 -19.04 -0.91 -23.03
CA SER A 154 -17.83 -0.35 -23.67
C SER A 154 -16.91 0.46 -22.74
N GLN A 155 -17.35 0.74 -21.51
CA GLN A 155 -16.65 1.57 -20.53
C GLN A 155 -15.53 0.83 -19.77
N GLY A 156 -15.46 -0.51 -19.86
CA GLY A 156 -14.46 -1.32 -19.14
C GLY A 156 -13.01 -0.99 -19.54
N MET A 157 -12.75 -0.75 -20.82
CA MET A 157 -11.43 -0.36 -21.34
C MET A 157 -11.11 1.10 -20.99
N GLU A 158 -12.07 2.01 -21.15
CA GLU A 158 -11.87 3.43 -20.80
C GLU A 158 -11.58 3.62 -19.32
N THR A 159 -12.26 2.88 -18.45
CA THR A 159 -12.03 2.90 -17.00
C THR A 159 -10.64 2.36 -16.64
N LEU A 160 -10.19 1.29 -17.32
CA LEU A 160 -8.84 0.75 -17.13
C LEU A 160 -7.77 1.76 -17.56
N LEU A 161 -7.93 2.33 -18.76
CA LEU A 161 -7.01 3.33 -19.33
C LEU A 161 -6.99 4.61 -18.48
N TRP A 162 -8.14 5.05 -17.98
CA TRP A 162 -8.22 6.18 -17.05
C TRP A 162 -7.41 5.88 -15.78
N LYS A 163 -7.62 4.70 -15.16
CA LYS A 163 -6.92 4.31 -13.92
C LYS A 163 -5.40 4.16 -14.11
N MET A 164 -4.97 3.88 -15.33
CA MET A 164 -3.56 3.80 -15.70
C MET A 164 -2.93 5.16 -16.06
N ARG A 165 -3.70 6.26 -16.10
CA ARG A 165 -3.15 7.58 -16.41
C ARG A 165 -2.09 7.99 -15.37
N PRO A 166 -0.85 8.27 -15.81
CA PRO A 166 0.19 8.67 -14.89
C PRO A 166 -0.09 10.07 -14.31
N GLN A 167 0.22 10.23 -13.03
CA GLN A 167 0.10 11.49 -12.29
C GLN A 167 1.49 12.08 -12.05
N PHE A 168 1.93 12.99 -12.92
CA PHE A 168 3.29 13.55 -12.89
C PHE A 168 3.47 14.81 -12.01
N SER A 169 2.48 15.17 -11.20
CA SER A 169 2.60 16.36 -10.34
C SER A 169 3.75 16.17 -9.31
N PRO A 170 4.75 17.08 -9.25
CA PRO A 170 5.83 17.00 -8.28
C PRO A 170 5.33 16.93 -6.83
N ALA A 171 4.26 17.66 -6.50
CA ALA A 171 3.65 17.63 -5.18
C ALA A 171 3.04 16.27 -4.85
N THR A 172 2.39 15.63 -5.83
CA THR A 172 1.83 14.28 -5.69
C THR A 172 2.93 13.24 -5.49
N ILE A 173 4.01 13.33 -6.25
CA ILE A 173 5.17 12.43 -6.12
C ILE A 173 5.82 12.61 -4.75
N PHE A 174 6.06 13.85 -4.32
CA PHE A 174 6.63 14.16 -3.00
C PHE A 174 5.76 13.63 -1.85
N LYS A 175 4.44 13.83 -1.93
CA LYS A 175 3.49 13.26 -0.96
C LYS A 175 3.59 11.73 -0.91
N ARG A 176 3.59 11.07 -2.07
CA ARG A 176 3.69 9.59 -2.16
C ARG A 176 5.01 9.10 -1.56
N LEU A 177 6.14 9.72 -1.91
CA LEU A 177 7.45 9.36 -1.36
C LEU A 177 7.50 9.51 0.16
N THR A 178 6.93 10.60 0.68
CA THR A 178 6.87 10.84 2.13
C THR A 178 6.05 9.75 2.81
N LEU A 179 4.85 9.43 2.29
CA LEU A 179 4.01 8.37 2.83
C LEU A 179 4.69 7.01 2.75
N ILE A 180 5.27 6.64 1.62
CA ILE A 180 6.02 5.38 1.46
C ILE A 180 7.14 5.30 2.50
N THR A 181 7.93 6.37 2.67
CA THR A 181 9.04 6.40 3.62
C THR A 181 8.57 6.23 5.07
N LEU A 182 7.46 6.89 5.44
CA LEU A 182 6.87 6.74 6.76
C LEU A 182 6.35 5.32 6.98
N TRP A 183 5.58 4.77 6.04
CA TRP A 183 4.96 3.46 6.15
C TRP A 183 5.94 2.29 6.10
N PHE A 184 7.04 2.43 5.35
CA PHE A 184 8.14 1.48 5.32
C PHE A 184 9.12 1.73 6.47
N ILE A 185 8.95 2.81 7.23
CA ILE A 185 9.90 3.31 8.22
C ILE A 185 11.21 3.78 7.56
N PRO A 186 11.70 5.01 7.85
CA PRO A 186 12.92 5.55 7.23
C PRO A 186 14.14 4.61 7.28
N TYR A 187 14.23 3.80 8.33
CA TYR A 187 15.28 2.83 8.59
C TYR A 187 15.35 1.72 7.52
N LEU A 188 14.21 1.18 7.05
CA LEU A 188 14.21 0.21 5.96
C LEU A 188 14.68 0.86 4.66
N PHE A 189 14.23 2.08 4.39
CA PHE A 189 14.61 2.80 3.18
C PHE A 189 16.12 3.14 3.16
N ILE A 190 16.68 3.58 4.29
CA ILE A 190 18.13 3.82 4.44
C ILE A 190 18.90 2.52 4.25
N SER A 191 18.47 1.44 4.91
CA SER A 191 19.11 0.12 4.76
C SER A 191 19.08 -0.35 3.31
N TYR A 192 17.96 -0.11 2.63
CA TYR A 192 17.76 -0.45 1.24
C TYR A 192 18.69 0.32 0.30
N ILE A 193 18.74 1.65 0.41
CA ILE A 193 19.67 2.50 -0.36
C ILE A 193 21.12 2.06 -0.12
N SER A 194 21.46 1.71 1.11
CA SER A 194 22.81 1.27 1.48
C SER A 194 23.24 0.00 0.76
N ILE A 195 22.30 -0.92 0.52
CA ILE A 195 22.56 -2.12 -0.27
C ILE A 195 22.94 -1.74 -1.70
N TRP A 196 22.16 -0.87 -2.32
CA TRP A 196 22.40 -0.42 -3.69
C TRP A 196 23.74 0.29 -3.83
N LEU A 197 24.09 1.16 -2.87
CA LEU A 197 25.34 1.93 -2.90
C LEU A 197 26.57 1.09 -2.57
N PHE A 198 26.49 0.18 -1.58
CA PHE A 198 27.69 -0.44 -1.00
C PHE A 198 27.79 -1.96 -1.24
N ARG A 199 26.69 -2.64 -1.58
CA ARG A 199 26.60 -4.11 -1.49
C ARG A 199 25.94 -4.80 -2.69
N LEU A 200 25.53 -4.07 -3.73
CA LEU A 200 24.82 -4.64 -4.88
C LEU A 200 25.59 -5.81 -5.52
N LYS A 201 26.92 -5.67 -5.67
CA LYS A 201 27.80 -6.71 -6.23
C LYS A 201 27.91 -7.98 -5.39
N ARG A 202 27.50 -7.95 -4.11
CA ARG A 202 27.53 -9.10 -3.19
C ARG A 202 26.21 -9.87 -3.15
N LEU A 203 25.15 -9.34 -3.75
CA LEU A 203 23.86 -10.02 -3.77
C LEU A 203 23.89 -11.19 -4.75
N HIS A 204 23.36 -12.32 -4.30
CA HIS A 204 23.11 -13.45 -5.18
C HIS A 204 22.08 -13.05 -6.26
N PRO A 205 22.22 -13.53 -7.50
CA PRO A 205 21.32 -13.19 -8.62
C PRO A 205 19.83 -13.28 -8.29
N ALA A 206 19.40 -14.33 -7.56
CA ALA A 206 17.98 -14.48 -7.19
C ALA A 206 17.46 -13.37 -6.26
N LEU A 207 18.28 -12.93 -5.29
CA LEU A 207 17.93 -11.83 -4.40
C LEU A 207 17.94 -10.50 -5.15
N LEU A 208 18.92 -10.30 -6.03
CA LEU A 208 19.00 -9.13 -6.90
C LEU A 208 17.76 -9.02 -7.80
N SER A 209 17.37 -10.11 -8.46
CA SER A 209 16.18 -10.17 -9.31
C SER A 209 14.90 -9.85 -8.53
N SER A 210 14.69 -10.51 -7.37
CA SER A 210 13.53 -10.24 -6.50
C SER A 210 13.47 -8.77 -6.11
N THR A 211 14.61 -8.21 -5.71
CA THR A 211 14.73 -6.80 -5.30
C THR A 211 14.41 -5.84 -6.45
N LEU A 212 14.84 -6.16 -7.68
CA LEU A 212 14.55 -5.38 -8.88
C LEU A 212 13.05 -5.37 -9.19
N LEU A 213 12.35 -6.50 -9.05
CA LEU A 213 10.90 -6.54 -9.22
C LEU A 213 10.20 -5.64 -8.20
N GLY A 214 10.62 -5.69 -6.93
CA GLY A 214 10.11 -4.79 -5.89
C GLY A 214 10.30 -3.31 -6.26
N LEU A 215 11.45 -2.92 -6.84
CA LEU A 215 11.68 -1.56 -7.32
C LEU A 215 10.77 -1.16 -8.46
N ILE A 216 10.61 -2.04 -9.46
CA ILE A 216 9.75 -1.77 -10.61
C ILE A 216 8.35 -1.49 -10.10
N ILE A 217 7.84 -2.28 -9.16
CA ILE A 217 6.53 -2.07 -8.53
C ILE A 217 6.46 -0.71 -7.83
N ILE A 218 7.44 -0.38 -6.98
CA ILE A 218 7.48 0.93 -6.29
C ILE A 218 7.45 2.07 -7.31
N ILE A 219 8.32 2.03 -8.32
CA ILE A 219 8.43 3.06 -9.35
C ILE A 219 7.12 3.20 -10.12
N VAL A 220 6.51 2.09 -10.54
CA VAL A 220 5.22 2.11 -11.26
C VAL A 220 4.16 2.81 -10.41
N TYR A 221 4.07 2.49 -9.11
CA TYR A 221 3.08 3.09 -8.20
C TYR A 221 3.41 4.49 -7.71
N LEU A 222 4.63 5.01 -7.97
CA LEU A 222 4.90 6.43 -7.84
C LEU A 222 4.13 7.25 -8.88
N PHE A 223 3.93 6.72 -10.08
CA PHE A 223 3.28 7.42 -11.19
C PHE A 223 1.82 7.01 -11.41
N ILE A 224 1.50 5.73 -11.25
CA ILE A 224 0.19 5.15 -11.57
C ILE A 224 -0.52 4.79 -10.28
N GLY A 225 -1.75 5.26 -10.06
CA GLY A 225 -2.54 4.88 -8.88
C GLY A 225 -1.94 5.38 -7.56
N GLY A 226 -2.54 6.40 -6.97
CA GLY A 226 -2.06 6.96 -5.71
C GLY A 226 -2.47 6.16 -4.49
N ALA A 227 -1.72 6.36 -3.39
CA ALA A 227 -2.23 6.20 -2.03
C ALA A 227 -3.43 7.14 -1.87
N GLY A 228 -4.62 6.68 -2.25
CA GLY A 228 -5.82 7.52 -2.28
C GLY A 228 -6.18 8.10 -0.91
N TYR A 229 -5.65 7.51 0.18
CA TYR A 229 -6.13 7.72 1.54
C TYR A 229 -5.01 7.61 2.59
N GLY A 230 -3.80 8.09 2.26
CA GLY A 230 -2.66 8.09 3.18
C GLY A 230 -1.95 6.74 3.36
N PHE A 231 -2.56 5.61 3.01
CA PHE A 231 -1.95 4.28 3.03
C PHE A 231 -1.42 3.85 1.64
N PRO A 232 -0.13 3.50 1.48
CA PRO A 232 0.48 3.12 0.22
C PRO A 232 0.22 1.63 -0.11
N LYS A 233 -1.05 1.22 -0.16
CA LYS A 233 -1.46 -0.20 -0.34
C LYS A 233 -0.76 -0.92 -1.49
N TYR A 234 -0.55 -0.24 -2.62
CA TYR A 234 0.06 -0.84 -3.80
C TYR A 234 1.57 -1.04 -3.68
N HIS A 235 2.22 -0.41 -2.71
CA HIS A 235 3.64 -0.57 -2.44
C HIS A 235 3.90 -1.75 -1.49
N LEU A 236 2.90 -2.15 -0.69
CA LEU A 236 3.00 -3.29 0.24
C LEU A 236 3.52 -4.55 -0.44
N VAL A 237 3.04 -4.80 -1.66
CA VAL A 237 3.37 -5.98 -2.44
C VAL A 237 4.86 -6.07 -2.82
N ALA A 238 5.60 -4.96 -2.75
CA ALA A 238 7.04 -4.93 -2.98
C ALA A 238 7.86 -5.40 -1.76
N ILE A 239 7.28 -5.38 -0.55
CA ILE A 239 8.02 -5.67 0.69
C ILE A 239 8.53 -7.11 0.74
N PRO A 240 7.70 -8.13 0.47
CA PRO A 240 8.17 -9.52 0.42
C PRO A 240 9.27 -9.76 -0.61
N LEU A 241 9.38 -8.89 -1.63
CA LEU A 241 10.39 -8.99 -2.68
C LEU A 241 11.72 -8.31 -2.30
N ILE A 242 11.68 -7.29 -1.44
CA ILE A 242 12.84 -6.48 -1.02
C ILE A 242 13.49 -7.01 0.27
N VAL A 243 12.68 -7.39 1.26
CA VAL A 243 13.16 -7.81 2.59
C VAL A 243 14.16 -8.98 2.54
N PRO A 244 14.02 -10.00 1.67
CA PRO A 244 15.01 -11.07 1.57
C PRO A 244 16.45 -10.58 1.33
N ALA A 245 16.65 -9.52 0.53
CA ALA A 245 18.00 -9.00 0.31
C ALA A 245 18.56 -8.28 1.54
N LEU A 246 17.72 -7.54 2.26
CA LEU A 246 18.05 -6.87 3.52
C LEU A 246 18.45 -7.87 4.60
N ALA A 247 17.61 -8.90 4.80
CA ALA A 247 17.85 -9.94 5.77
C ALA A 247 19.14 -10.72 5.50
N TYR A 248 19.47 -10.97 4.22
CA TYR A 248 20.69 -11.69 3.84
C TYR A 248 21.95 -10.89 4.14
N ILE A 249 21.97 -9.60 3.79
CA ILE A 249 23.15 -8.77 4.05
C ILE A 249 23.33 -8.55 5.55
N ALA A 250 22.24 -8.30 6.28
CA ALA A 250 22.28 -8.14 7.73
C ALA A 250 22.81 -9.40 8.42
N SER A 251 22.37 -10.59 7.97
CA SER A 251 22.74 -11.85 8.62
C SER A 251 24.21 -12.21 8.40
N GLU A 252 24.76 -11.95 7.21
CA GLU A 252 26.18 -12.14 6.93
C GLU A 252 27.05 -11.19 7.76
N GLU A 253 26.62 -9.94 7.91
CA GLU A 253 27.35 -8.94 8.68
C GLU A 253 27.25 -9.16 10.20
N ALA A 254 26.15 -9.75 10.68
CA ALA A 254 25.91 -10.03 12.10
C ALA A 254 26.89 -11.07 12.69
N ILE A 255 27.38 -12.03 11.89
CA ILE A 255 28.29 -13.10 12.36
C ILE A 255 29.61 -12.51 12.89
N GLY A 256 30.05 -11.38 12.34
CA GLY A 256 31.35 -10.75 12.68
C GLY A 256 31.29 -9.68 13.78
N VAL A 257 30.16 -9.52 14.47
CA VAL A 257 29.93 -8.45 15.46
C VAL A 257 30.49 -8.85 16.83
N ARG A 258 31.41 -8.06 17.37
CA ARG A 258 32.00 -8.27 18.70
C ARG A 258 31.05 -7.81 19.82
N LYS A 259 31.20 -8.36 21.03
CA LYS A 259 30.40 -8.00 22.22
C LYS A 259 30.31 -6.49 22.47
N LYS A 260 31.42 -5.75 22.32
CA LYS A 260 31.44 -4.28 22.47
C LYS A 260 30.62 -3.54 21.42
N GLU A 261 30.54 -4.09 20.20
CA GLU A 261 29.76 -3.50 19.11
C GLU A 261 28.26 -3.76 19.33
N TRP A 262 27.90 -4.94 19.84
CA TRP A 262 26.54 -5.22 20.31
C TRP A 262 26.10 -4.29 21.44
N GLY A 263 26.99 -3.96 22.38
CA GLY A 263 26.68 -2.98 23.43
C GLY A 263 26.27 -1.62 22.86
N ILE A 264 26.95 -1.13 21.82
CA ILE A 264 26.60 0.13 21.14
C ILE A 264 25.26 0.01 20.39
N ILE A 265 25.02 -1.12 19.72
CA ILE A 265 23.73 -1.37 19.04
C ILE A 265 22.58 -1.39 20.06
N LEU A 266 22.79 -1.98 21.24
CA LEU A 266 21.79 -2.00 22.31
C LEU A 266 21.45 -0.62 22.85
N ILE A 267 22.42 0.31 22.91
CA ILE A 267 22.14 1.72 23.20
C ILE A 267 21.19 2.30 22.15
N GLY A 268 21.44 2.03 20.86
CA GLY A 268 20.55 2.44 19.77
C GLY A 268 19.14 1.88 19.89
N VAL A 269 19.01 0.60 20.31
CA VAL A 269 17.73 -0.05 20.59
C VAL A 269 17.00 0.65 21.73
N ALA A 270 17.68 0.94 22.84
CA ALA A 270 17.09 1.64 23.97
C ALA A 270 16.59 3.04 23.59
N ILE A 271 17.39 3.80 22.84
CA ILE A 271 17.01 5.12 22.31
C ILE A 271 15.80 5.00 21.38
N SER A 272 15.79 3.99 20.50
CA SER A 272 14.69 3.74 19.57
C SER A 272 13.37 3.44 20.26
N LEU A 273 13.39 2.58 21.28
CA LEU A 273 12.23 2.25 22.11
C LEU A 273 11.73 3.48 22.89
N ALA A 274 12.64 4.26 23.48
CA ALA A 274 12.29 5.49 24.18
C ALA A 274 11.66 6.53 23.23
N CYS A 275 12.28 6.78 22.07
CA CYS A 275 11.73 7.72 21.09
C CYS A 275 10.36 7.28 20.56
N SER A 276 10.21 6.00 20.19
CA SER A 276 8.94 5.51 19.63
C SER A 276 7.79 5.55 20.65
N THR A 277 8.07 5.31 21.94
CA THR A 277 7.06 5.44 22.99
C THR A 277 6.68 6.89 23.28
N ILE A 278 7.62 7.83 23.22
CA ILE A 278 7.36 9.26 23.41
C ILE A 278 6.54 9.84 22.24
N ILE A 279 6.86 9.46 21.01
CA ILE A 279 6.13 9.93 19.82
C ILE A 279 4.70 9.38 19.77
N GLY A 280 4.48 8.17 20.29
CA GLY A 280 3.24 7.43 20.06
C GLY A 280 3.15 6.97 18.61
N ASP A 281 1.95 7.01 18.01
CA ASP A 281 1.75 6.67 16.61
C ASP A 281 2.32 7.74 15.67
N TYR A 282 3.48 7.45 15.07
CA TYR A 282 4.17 8.38 14.18
C TYR A 282 3.49 8.49 12.80
N LEU A 283 2.56 7.61 12.43
CA LEU A 283 1.85 7.71 11.16
C LEU A 283 0.67 8.70 11.26
N LEU A 284 0.12 8.88 12.46
CA LEU A 284 -1.07 9.69 12.70
C LEU A 284 -0.85 11.18 12.42
N LEU A 285 0.20 11.78 12.98
CA LEU A 285 0.42 13.22 12.87
C LEU A 285 0.66 13.66 11.41
N PRO A 286 1.52 13.01 10.60
CA PRO A 286 1.69 13.38 9.20
C PRO A 286 0.42 13.14 8.38
N HIS A 287 -0.33 12.06 8.67
CA HIS A 287 -1.58 11.77 7.96
C HIS A 287 -2.62 12.86 8.19
N THR A 288 -2.92 13.16 9.46
CA THR A 288 -3.86 14.23 9.86
C THR A 288 -3.39 15.60 9.39
N ALA A 289 -2.08 15.89 9.47
CA ALA A 289 -1.47 17.11 8.98
C ALA A 289 -1.73 17.35 7.48
N PHE A 290 -1.46 16.34 6.65
CA PHE A 290 -1.67 16.44 5.21
C PHE A 290 -3.16 16.64 4.90
N GLU A 291 -4.06 15.96 5.60
CA GLU A 291 -5.49 16.10 5.40
C GLU A 291 -6.00 17.48 5.84
N ASP A 292 -5.70 17.91 7.06
CA ASP A 292 -6.09 19.20 7.64
C ASP A 292 -5.60 20.38 6.79
N MET A 293 -4.37 20.31 6.26
CA MET A 293 -3.83 21.30 5.34
C MET A 293 -4.54 21.32 4.00
N THR A 294 -4.84 20.14 3.44
CA THR A 294 -5.52 20.04 2.12
C THR A 294 -6.93 20.61 2.19
N ILE A 295 -7.59 20.48 3.34
CA ILE A 295 -8.94 21.04 3.57
C ILE A 295 -8.92 22.49 4.04
N GLY A 296 -7.75 23.05 4.35
CA GLY A 296 -7.56 24.42 4.84
C GLY A 296 -8.02 24.64 6.29
N TYR A 297 -8.02 23.57 7.10
CA TYR A 297 -8.47 23.61 8.49
C TYR A 297 -7.37 24.06 9.47
N LYS A 298 -6.12 23.67 9.21
CA LYS A 298 -4.94 24.10 9.99
C LYS A 298 -3.87 24.71 9.09
N SER A 299 -3.20 25.74 9.61
CA SER A 299 -2.01 26.31 8.96
C SER A 299 -0.76 25.45 9.24
N ILE A 300 0.28 25.60 8.41
CA ILE A 300 1.56 24.91 8.65
C ILE A 300 2.20 25.29 9.98
N GLY A 301 1.97 26.52 10.45
CA GLY A 301 2.50 27.01 11.73
C GLY A 301 1.96 26.22 12.92
N GLU A 302 0.70 25.80 12.88
CA GLU A 302 0.04 25.07 13.97
C GLU A 302 0.56 23.65 14.17
N ILE A 303 1.10 23.02 13.12
CA ILE A 303 1.58 21.63 13.17
C ILE A 303 3.10 21.49 13.03
N ARG A 304 3.79 22.61 12.75
CA ARG A 304 5.23 22.65 12.50
C ARG A 304 6.03 22.01 13.64
N ASP A 305 5.76 22.43 14.87
CA ASP A 305 6.59 22.04 16.01
C ASP A 305 6.42 20.55 16.33
N GLY A 306 5.21 20.00 16.16
CA GLY A 306 4.95 18.57 16.25
C GLY A 306 5.68 17.75 15.18
N LEU A 307 5.66 18.21 13.92
CA LEU A 307 6.39 17.56 12.82
C LEU A 307 7.91 17.60 13.02
N ILE A 308 8.45 18.72 13.52
CA ILE A 308 9.88 18.85 13.87
C ILE A 308 10.23 17.87 14.99
N PHE A 309 9.46 17.87 16.08
CA PHE A 309 9.69 16.99 17.22
C PHE A 309 9.67 15.52 16.80
N GLN A 310 8.67 15.11 16.02
CA GLN A 310 8.58 13.76 15.48
C GLN A 310 9.79 13.42 14.60
N SER A 311 10.15 14.32 13.68
CA SER A 311 11.28 14.10 12.76
C SER A 311 12.60 13.93 13.52
N LEU A 312 12.88 14.79 14.49
CA LEU A 312 14.06 14.70 15.35
C LEU A 312 14.07 13.40 16.15
N SER A 313 12.93 13.01 16.72
CA SER A 313 12.79 11.79 17.50
C SER A 313 12.96 10.52 16.64
N MET A 314 12.55 10.56 15.37
CA MET A 314 12.82 9.50 14.39
C MET A 314 14.27 9.49 13.90
N MET A 315 14.99 10.61 13.96
CA MET A 315 16.40 10.71 13.56
C MET A 315 17.38 10.35 14.69
N LEU A 316 17.01 10.57 15.96
CA LEU A 316 17.89 10.33 17.10
C LEU A 316 18.45 8.89 17.16
N PRO A 317 17.66 7.82 16.94
CA PRO A 317 18.20 6.45 16.95
C PRO A 317 19.16 6.18 15.78
N LEU A 318 19.15 7.00 14.71
CA LEU A 318 20.10 6.88 13.59
C LEU A 318 21.53 7.32 13.96
N LEU A 319 21.76 7.96 15.11
CA LEU A 319 23.11 8.29 15.57
C LEU A 319 24.01 7.05 15.70
N VAL A 320 23.45 5.94 16.17
CA VAL A 320 24.18 4.68 16.34
C VAL A 320 24.55 4.04 15.00
N PRO A 321 23.62 3.85 14.05
CA PRO A 321 23.98 3.51 12.68
C PRO A 321 24.99 4.46 12.05
N THR A 322 24.82 5.77 12.21
CA THR A 322 25.73 6.78 11.61
C THR A 322 27.15 6.67 12.18
N TYR A 323 27.30 6.40 13.48
CA TYR A 323 28.58 6.07 14.09
C TYR A 323 29.26 4.88 13.38
N PHE A 324 28.50 3.82 13.08
CA PHE A 324 29.02 2.69 12.31
C PHE A 324 29.26 3.04 10.84
N LEU A 325 28.47 3.90 10.21
CA LEU A 325 28.74 4.36 8.84
C LEU A 325 30.12 5.05 8.75
N ILE A 326 30.49 5.83 9.76
CA ILE A 326 31.78 6.55 9.80
C ILE A 326 32.92 5.59 10.12
N LEU A 327 32.80 4.79 11.19
CA LEU A 327 33.93 4.03 11.72
C LEU A 327 34.03 2.59 11.20
N LYS A 328 32.90 1.95 10.92
CA LYS A 328 32.81 0.54 10.54
C LYS A 328 31.63 0.30 9.60
N ARG A 329 31.75 0.79 8.36
CA ARG A 329 30.70 0.72 7.32
C ARG A 329 30.01 -0.65 7.22
N ARG A 330 30.75 -1.73 7.48
CA ARG A 330 30.24 -3.11 7.49
C ARG A 330 29.15 -3.40 8.53
N LEU A 331 28.98 -2.57 9.56
CA LEU A 331 28.00 -2.78 10.62
C LEU A 331 26.81 -1.84 10.50
N PHE A 332 26.87 -0.90 9.54
CA PHE A 332 25.83 0.10 9.35
C PHE A 332 24.47 -0.54 9.08
N ILE A 333 24.40 -1.50 8.15
CA ILE A 333 23.14 -2.14 7.77
C ILE A 333 22.55 -2.94 8.93
N VAL A 334 23.39 -3.70 9.66
CA VAL A 334 22.97 -4.43 10.87
C VAL A 334 22.41 -3.47 11.91
N ALA A 335 23.13 -2.39 12.24
CA ALA A 335 22.70 -1.41 13.22
C ALA A 335 21.38 -0.73 12.79
N THR A 336 21.26 -0.31 11.53
CA THR A 336 20.03 0.31 11.02
C THR A 336 18.84 -0.63 11.08
N ILE A 337 19.02 -1.91 10.73
CA ILE A 337 17.93 -2.89 10.78
C ILE A 337 17.53 -3.20 12.22
N VAL A 338 18.48 -3.44 13.13
CA VAL A 338 18.16 -3.76 14.53
C VAL A 338 17.48 -2.57 15.22
N VAL A 339 18.01 -1.36 15.03
CA VAL A 339 17.39 -0.13 15.53
C VAL A 339 16.02 0.10 14.88
N GLY A 340 15.91 -0.15 13.58
CA GLY A 340 14.65 -0.08 12.84
C GLY A 340 13.60 -1.03 13.40
N ILE A 341 13.92 -2.31 13.59
CA ILE A 341 13.05 -3.32 14.22
C ILE A 341 12.58 -2.85 15.59
N SER A 342 13.50 -2.36 16.43
CA SER A 342 13.13 -1.84 17.75
C SER A 342 12.20 -0.62 17.68
N PHE A 343 12.28 0.19 16.62
CA PHE A 343 11.34 1.28 16.38
C PHE A 343 9.96 0.76 15.99
N MET A 344 9.88 -0.35 15.24
CA MET A 344 8.60 -0.91 14.77
C MET A 344 7.81 -1.60 15.89
N VAL A 345 8.48 -2.18 16.89
CA VAL A 345 7.82 -2.97 17.95
C VAL A 345 6.77 -2.14 18.71
N PRO A 346 7.09 -0.95 19.26
CA PRO A 346 6.08 -0.12 19.92
C PRO A 346 4.97 0.33 18.96
N GLN A 347 5.29 0.55 17.69
CA GLN A 347 4.31 0.93 16.67
C GLN A 347 3.32 -0.19 16.39
N ALA A 348 3.80 -1.43 16.32
CA ALA A 348 2.94 -2.60 16.22
C ALA A 348 1.97 -2.69 17.42
N LEU A 349 2.43 -2.36 18.62
CA LEU A 349 1.59 -2.33 19.83
C LEU A 349 0.57 -1.19 19.78
N PHE A 350 0.96 0.03 19.42
CA PHE A 350 0.04 1.14 19.25
C PHE A 350 -1.02 0.85 18.19
N MET A 351 -0.65 0.24 17.06
CA MET A 351 -1.59 -0.15 16.00
C MET A 351 -2.50 -1.31 16.42
N ALA A 352 -2.06 -2.17 17.32
CA ALA A 352 -2.88 -3.25 17.87
C ALA A 352 -3.92 -2.74 18.89
N ASP A 353 -3.56 -1.72 19.68
CA ASP A 353 -4.43 -1.07 20.66
C ASP A 353 -5.34 0.02 20.04
N ALA A 354 -4.98 0.49 18.85
CA ALA A 354 -5.70 1.55 18.15
C ALA A 354 -7.14 1.17 17.78
N ASP A 355 -8.10 1.95 18.27
CA ASP A 355 -9.53 1.84 17.93
C ASP A 355 -9.87 2.21 16.48
N TYR A 356 -8.93 2.77 15.72
CA TYR A 356 -9.08 2.96 14.28
C TYR A 356 -8.75 1.65 13.56
N SER A 357 -9.64 0.66 13.58
CA SER A 357 -9.39 -0.53 12.76
C SER A 357 -9.28 -0.14 11.30
N ILE A 358 -8.28 -0.72 10.65
CA ILE A 358 -7.65 -0.30 9.41
C ILE A 358 -8.58 -0.62 8.23
N ARG A 359 -9.82 -0.14 8.27
CA ARG A 359 -10.74 -0.18 7.13
C ARG A 359 -10.52 1.07 6.31
N TYR A 360 -10.73 0.92 5.01
CA TYR A 360 -10.62 1.99 4.03
C TYR A 360 -11.17 3.32 4.56
N ASN A 361 -10.32 4.35 4.44
CA ASN A 361 -10.64 5.78 4.46
C ASN A 361 -10.99 6.43 5.80
N TYR A 362 -11.49 5.73 6.82
CA TYR A 362 -11.98 6.41 8.05
C TYR A 362 -11.57 5.76 9.38
N GLY A 363 -10.88 4.62 9.36
CA GLY A 363 -10.68 3.84 10.58
C GLY A 363 -12.02 3.31 11.14
N GLU A 364 -12.01 2.29 11.99
CA GLU A 364 -13.25 1.72 12.50
C GLU A 364 -14.03 2.69 13.40
N ARG A 365 -13.35 3.44 14.27
CA ARG A 365 -13.97 4.50 15.07
C ARG A 365 -14.52 5.62 14.20
N GLY A 366 -13.73 6.21 13.30
CA GLY A 366 -14.20 7.30 12.43
C GLY A 366 -15.32 6.86 11.48
N PHE A 367 -15.27 5.63 10.97
CA PHE A 367 -16.36 5.05 10.18
C PHE A 367 -17.64 4.88 11.02
N ARG A 368 -17.54 4.38 12.25
CA ARG A 368 -18.67 4.28 13.18
C ARG A 368 -19.23 5.66 13.52
N ASP A 369 -18.38 6.65 13.78
CA ASP A 369 -18.80 8.01 14.11
C ASP A 369 -19.51 8.67 12.92
N VAL A 370 -18.96 8.53 11.71
CA VAL A 370 -19.60 8.98 10.47
C VAL A 370 -20.93 8.27 10.25
N CYS A 371 -21.01 6.95 10.46
CA CYS A 371 -22.27 6.22 10.39
C CYS A 371 -23.27 6.69 11.44
N GLY A 372 -22.82 6.98 12.67
CA GLY A 372 -23.65 7.50 13.75
C GLY A 372 -24.20 8.88 13.45
N ILE A 373 -23.37 9.79 12.93
CA ILE A 373 -23.78 11.12 12.47
C ILE A 373 -24.75 10.99 11.30
N ALA A 374 -24.42 10.16 10.30
CA ALA A 374 -25.28 9.95 9.13
C ALA A 374 -26.64 9.33 9.52
N ASP A 375 -26.66 8.37 10.43
CA ASP A 375 -27.89 7.77 10.93
C ASP A 375 -28.74 8.75 11.76
N ALA A 376 -28.10 9.60 12.56
CA ALA A 376 -28.78 10.68 13.29
C ALA A 376 -29.39 11.72 12.34
N LEU A 377 -28.64 12.14 11.31
CA LEU A 377 -29.12 13.07 10.29
C LEU A 377 -30.25 12.47 9.43
N LYS A 378 -30.15 11.16 9.12
CA LYS A 378 -31.19 10.40 8.41
C LYS A 378 -32.50 10.39 9.20
N ARG A 379 -32.43 10.13 10.51
CA ARG A 379 -33.61 10.17 11.41
C ARG A 379 -34.23 11.56 11.52
N GLY A 380 -33.43 12.62 11.35
CA GLY A 380 -33.89 13.99 11.25
C GLY A 380 -34.52 14.38 9.91
N GLY A 381 -34.78 13.42 9.00
CA GLY A 381 -35.40 13.67 7.69
C GLY A 381 -34.50 14.44 6.72
N ARG A 382 -33.20 14.51 6.98
CA ARG A 382 -32.25 15.27 6.13
C ARG A 382 -31.79 14.43 4.94
N LEU A 383 -31.66 15.08 3.79
CA LEU A 383 -31.05 14.50 2.59
C LEU A 383 -29.54 14.35 2.81
N LEU A 384 -29.00 13.15 2.55
CA LEU A 384 -27.59 12.82 2.78
C LEU A 384 -26.95 12.23 1.54
N ILE A 385 -25.77 12.74 1.19
CA ILE A 385 -24.90 12.17 0.17
C ILE A 385 -23.78 11.42 0.88
N LEU A 386 -23.81 10.08 0.79
CA LEU A 386 -22.91 9.20 1.54
C LEU A 386 -22.17 8.23 0.59
N PRO A 387 -20.92 7.87 0.91
CA PRO A 387 -20.25 6.71 0.35
C PRO A 387 -21.10 5.44 0.52
N GLY A 388 -21.07 4.54 -0.47
CA GLY A 388 -21.92 3.34 -0.49
C GLY A 388 -21.74 2.44 0.73
N ASP A 389 -20.53 2.37 1.28
CA ASP A 389 -20.17 1.68 2.51
C ASP A 389 -20.86 2.29 3.75
N VAL A 390 -20.90 3.62 3.88
CA VAL A 390 -21.63 4.30 4.98
C VAL A 390 -23.14 4.09 4.80
N ALA A 391 -23.66 4.27 3.59
CA ALA A 391 -25.08 4.09 3.27
C ALA A 391 -25.57 2.67 3.60
N TYR A 392 -24.80 1.65 3.22
CA TYR A 392 -25.08 0.26 3.55
C TYR A 392 -25.14 0.02 5.08
N ASN A 393 -24.20 0.59 5.84
CA ASN A 393 -24.13 0.38 7.29
C ASN A 393 -25.24 1.10 8.08
N ILE A 394 -25.79 2.21 7.55
CA ILE A 394 -26.98 2.86 8.12
C ILE A 394 -28.30 2.29 7.57
N GLY A 395 -28.24 1.11 6.94
CA GLY A 395 -29.42 0.36 6.50
C GLY A 395 -30.16 0.94 5.31
N ILE A 396 -29.53 1.82 4.53
CA ILE A 396 -30.01 2.10 3.17
C ILE A 396 -29.72 0.82 2.36
N ARG A 397 -30.63 0.43 1.46
CA ARG A 397 -30.43 -0.72 0.56
C ARG A 397 -30.52 -0.23 -0.88
N GLY A 398 -29.56 -0.62 -1.71
CA GLY A 398 -29.47 -0.34 -3.14
C GLY A 398 -28.34 -1.13 -3.78
N ASP A 399 -28.22 -1.09 -5.10
CA ASP A 399 -27.04 -1.64 -5.78
C ASP A 399 -25.83 -0.76 -5.47
N TYR A 400 -24.95 -1.26 -4.60
CA TYR A 400 -23.65 -0.66 -4.30
C TYR A 400 -22.56 -1.11 -5.27
N THR A 401 -22.95 -1.97 -6.21
CA THR A 401 -22.15 -2.44 -7.31
C THR A 401 -22.01 -1.31 -8.31
N GLU A 402 -20.82 -0.71 -8.26
CA GLU A 402 -20.30 0.20 -9.25
C GLU A 402 -20.65 1.68 -9.09
N THR A 403 -19.57 2.41 -9.29
CA THR A 403 -19.55 3.80 -9.70
C THR A 403 -19.95 3.83 -11.18
N THR A 404 -21.13 3.34 -11.52
CA THR A 404 -21.65 3.49 -12.88
C THR A 404 -22.21 4.89 -12.96
N ALA A 405 -21.36 5.80 -13.42
CA ALA A 405 -21.81 6.97 -14.15
C ALA A 405 -22.45 6.49 -15.46
N LEU A 406 -23.66 5.91 -15.37
CA LEU A 406 -24.56 5.84 -16.50
C LEU A 406 -25.51 7.02 -16.36
N LEU A 407 -24.98 8.18 -16.75
CA LEU A 407 -25.77 9.37 -17.01
C LEU A 407 -25.94 9.48 -18.51
N ASN A 408 -26.92 8.74 -19.03
CA ASN A 408 -27.62 9.21 -20.21
C ASN A 408 -28.40 10.43 -19.72
N GLU A 409 -27.90 11.64 -20.02
CA GLU A 409 -28.39 12.90 -19.43
C GLU A 409 -29.92 13.01 -19.50
N ASN A 410 -30.55 12.49 -20.56
CA ASN A 410 -32.00 12.62 -20.75
C ASN A 410 -32.85 11.66 -19.89
N ALA A 411 -32.37 10.45 -19.60
CA ALA A 411 -33.14 9.49 -18.78
C ALA A 411 -33.11 9.86 -17.29
N LEU A 412 -32.05 10.55 -16.85
CA LEU A 412 -31.95 11.05 -15.48
C LEU A 412 -32.87 12.26 -15.25
N TYR A 413 -33.07 13.11 -16.27
CA TYR A 413 -33.97 14.26 -16.19
C TYR A 413 -35.44 13.84 -16.01
N GLU A 414 -35.91 12.82 -16.71
CA GLU A 414 -37.33 12.43 -16.65
C GLU A 414 -37.71 11.72 -15.34
N THR A 415 -36.82 10.92 -14.75
CA THR A 415 -37.13 10.28 -13.44
C THR A 415 -36.88 11.22 -12.24
N MET A 416 -36.11 12.31 -12.40
CA MET A 416 -35.81 13.29 -11.35
C MET A 416 -36.87 14.36 -11.16
N VAL A 417 -37.75 14.58 -12.14
CA VAL A 417 -38.76 15.65 -12.10
C VAL A 417 -40.06 15.20 -11.43
N GLU A 418 -40.38 13.91 -11.41
CA GLU A 418 -41.62 13.39 -10.79
C GLU A 418 -41.50 12.98 -9.32
N LYS A 419 -40.29 12.87 -8.75
CA LYS A 419 -40.09 12.63 -7.31
C LYS A 419 -39.04 13.58 -6.76
N GLU A 420 -39.51 14.49 -5.93
CA GLU A 420 -38.79 15.50 -5.16
C GLU A 420 -37.29 15.23 -4.92
N GLY A 421 -36.45 16.19 -5.35
CA GLY A 421 -35.32 16.65 -4.55
C GLY A 421 -33.96 15.97 -4.73
N LEU A 422 -33.24 16.41 -5.77
CA LEU A 422 -31.78 16.57 -5.82
C LEU A 422 -30.88 15.33 -5.66
N TYR A 423 -30.62 14.66 -6.79
CA TYR A 423 -29.55 13.66 -6.92
C TYR A 423 -28.31 14.24 -7.61
N LEU A 424 -27.14 13.80 -7.15
CA LEU A 424 -25.78 14.08 -7.66
C LEU A 424 -25.31 15.54 -7.61
N ILE A 425 -24.23 15.76 -6.87
CA ILE A 425 -22.93 16.27 -7.35
C ILE A 425 -22.10 16.41 -6.08
N LEU A 426 -20.96 15.71 -6.03
CA LEU A 426 -19.78 15.96 -5.16
C LEU A 426 -18.85 14.73 -5.09
N ARG A 427 -19.08 13.72 -5.95
CA ARG A 427 -18.02 12.80 -6.36
C ARG A 427 -17.13 13.39 -7.46
N ALA A 428 -17.65 14.37 -8.23
CA ALA A 428 -16.95 14.97 -9.36
C ALA A 428 -15.76 15.85 -8.97
N SER A 429 -15.79 16.50 -7.80
CA SER A 429 -14.71 17.37 -7.33
C SER A 429 -13.51 16.61 -6.75
N TYR A 430 -13.70 15.39 -6.26
CA TYR A 430 -12.60 14.56 -5.73
C TYR A 430 -11.89 13.73 -6.81
N ILE A 431 -12.53 13.48 -7.96
CA ILE A 431 -11.97 12.69 -9.06
C ILE A 431 -11.30 13.55 -10.13
N ASN A 432 -11.71 14.82 -10.31
CA ASN A 432 -11.29 15.62 -11.47
C ASN A 432 -10.34 16.80 -11.19
N ASN A 433 -9.70 16.92 -10.02
CA ASN A 433 -8.75 18.02 -9.73
C ASN A 433 -9.32 19.44 -9.99
N ARG A 434 -10.64 19.60 -10.08
CA ARG A 434 -11.27 20.94 -10.12
C ARG A 434 -11.41 21.46 -8.69
N PRO A 435 -11.20 22.77 -8.45
CA PRO A 435 -11.49 23.36 -7.16
C PRO A 435 -12.94 23.04 -6.81
N TRP A 436 -13.15 22.28 -5.74
CA TRP A 436 -14.47 21.88 -5.23
C TRP A 436 -15.42 23.07 -5.04
N ARG A 437 -14.89 24.28 -4.86
CA ARG A 437 -15.61 25.55 -4.78
C ARG A 437 -16.40 25.88 -6.07
N ASP A 438 -15.89 25.53 -7.24
CA ASP A 438 -16.52 25.91 -8.52
C ASP A 438 -17.70 25.00 -8.86
N GLU A 439 -17.57 23.70 -8.58
CA GLU A 439 -18.66 22.73 -8.75
C GLU A 439 -19.77 22.95 -7.70
N ALA A 440 -19.38 23.23 -6.45
CA ALA A 440 -20.29 23.60 -5.37
C ALA A 440 -21.10 24.87 -5.70
N ARG A 441 -20.45 25.92 -6.24
CA ARG A 441 -21.13 27.15 -6.69
C ARG A 441 -22.08 26.90 -7.86
N ARG A 442 -21.73 25.99 -8.77
CA ARG A 442 -22.58 25.62 -9.91
C ARG A 442 -23.86 24.93 -9.43
N VAL A 443 -23.76 24.01 -8.47
CA VAL A 443 -24.91 23.33 -7.83
C VAL A 443 -25.79 24.30 -7.04
N LEU A 444 -25.18 25.22 -6.27
CA LEU A 444 -25.91 26.25 -5.53
C LEU A 444 -26.67 27.21 -6.46
N LYS A 445 -26.07 27.57 -7.61
CA LYS A 445 -26.76 28.35 -8.65
C LYS A 445 -27.94 27.59 -9.26
N LEU A 446 -27.81 26.29 -9.51
CA LEU A 446 -28.88 25.45 -10.08
C LEU A 446 -30.03 25.21 -9.09
N THR A 447 -29.77 25.30 -7.79
CA THR A 447 -30.78 25.11 -6.72
C THR A 447 -31.42 26.41 -6.23
N GLY A 448 -31.13 27.53 -6.89
CA GLY A 448 -31.76 28.82 -6.60
C GLY A 448 -31.54 29.32 -5.18
N ASP A 449 -30.36 29.07 -4.60
CA ASP A 449 -29.97 29.55 -3.25
C ASP A 449 -30.85 29.09 -2.07
N ARG A 450 -31.72 28.08 -2.24
CA ARG A 450 -32.60 27.56 -1.17
C ARG A 450 -31.87 26.78 -0.08
N TYR A 451 -30.63 26.38 -0.33
CA TYR A 451 -29.81 25.58 0.57
C TYR A 451 -28.52 26.33 0.94
N GLY A 452 -28.16 26.32 2.22
CA GLY A 452 -26.83 26.65 2.73
C GLY A 452 -25.91 25.44 2.65
N MET A 453 -24.60 25.66 2.64
CA MET A 453 -23.60 24.61 2.56
C MET A 453 -22.82 24.53 3.87
N ALA A 454 -22.90 23.39 4.56
CA ALA A 454 -22.08 23.11 5.74
C ALA A 454 -21.07 22.01 5.42
N ARG A 455 -19.83 22.19 5.88
CA ARG A 455 -18.76 21.22 5.69
C ARG A 455 -18.52 20.47 6.99
N LEU A 456 -18.53 19.14 6.92
CA LEU A 456 -18.28 18.25 8.06
C LEU A 456 -17.17 17.27 7.66
N GLY A 457 -15.91 17.66 7.89
CA GLY A 457 -14.73 16.90 7.43
C GLY A 457 -14.67 16.74 5.91
N HIS A 458 -14.74 15.49 5.42
CA HIS A 458 -14.78 15.14 3.99
C HIS A 458 -16.17 15.24 3.36
N PHE A 459 -17.20 15.57 4.14
CA PHE A 459 -18.58 15.64 3.68
C PHE A 459 -19.01 17.09 3.46
N ILE A 460 -19.87 17.28 2.46
CA ILE A 460 -20.62 18.51 2.28
C ILE A 460 -22.08 18.17 2.48
N ILE A 461 -22.71 18.93 3.36
CA ILE A 461 -24.11 18.83 3.68
C ILE A 461 -24.77 20.06 3.09
N LEU A 462 -25.73 19.85 2.18
CA LEU A 462 -26.64 20.90 1.76
C LEU A 462 -27.76 20.95 2.81
N LEU A 463 -27.80 22.04 3.57
CA LEU A 463 -28.83 22.30 4.57
C LEU A 463 -29.84 23.28 3.97
N PRO A 464 -31.15 23.12 4.18
CA PRO A 464 -32.09 24.20 3.91
C PRO A 464 -31.64 25.48 4.61
N LYS A 465 -31.82 26.66 4.01
CA LYS A 465 -31.44 27.94 4.65
C LYS A 465 -32.28 28.30 5.90
N ASN A 466 -33.28 27.49 6.24
CA ASN A 466 -34.16 27.69 7.39
C ASN A 466 -33.87 26.67 8.49
#